data_AF-A0A9P3KBW1-F1
#
_entry.id   AF-A0A9P3KBW1-F1
#
_cell.length_a   1.000
_cell.length_b   1.000
_cell.length_c   1.000
_cell.angle_alpha   90.00
_cell.angle_beta   90.00
_cell.angle_gamma   90.00
#
_symmetry.space_group_name_H-M   'P 1'
#
loop_
_entity.id
_entity.type
_entity.pdbx_description
1 polymer ?
#
loop_
_entity_poly.entity_id
_entity_poly.type
_entity_poly.pdbx_seq_one_letter_code
_entity_poly.pdbx_strand_id
1 'polypeptide(L)'
;LTPAISISKIHNAFHVQLLKPYRDPNTVFTRRQPPPPPPPPPVLVHDEPEYEVESVLAHRRRRNGTVELLIRWKGYDPSENTWVPESEMGNACRPLRNYLVKQAPDDPTPPPPPPAPPPPRRAQPWGGGPSPNETALQQQSQPLRQSP
;
A
#
# COMPACT_ATOMS: atom_id res chain seq x y z
N LEU A 1 -24.43 -45.27 -5.54
CA LEU A 1 -25.21 -46.52 -5.42
C LEU A 1 -25.14 -46.98 -3.97
N THR A 2 -26.18 -46.73 -3.17
CA THR A 2 -26.27 -47.23 -1.79
C THR A 2 -26.77 -48.67 -1.81
N PRO A 3 -26.14 -49.63 -1.13
CA PRO A 3 -26.67 -50.99 -1.09
C PRO A 3 -28.00 -51.00 -0.33
N ALA A 4 -29.01 -51.64 -0.90
CA ALA A 4 -30.28 -51.91 -0.24
C ALA A 4 -30.04 -52.94 0.87
N ILE A 5 -30.05 -52.51 2.13
CA ILE A 5 -29.97 -53.40 3.29
C ILE A 5 -31.30 -54.16 3.39
N SER A 6 -31.26 -55.48 3.28
CA SER A 6 -32.43 -56.35 3.40
C SER A 6 -32.83 -56.53 4.88
N ILE A 7 -34.05 -56.14 5.22
CA ILE A 7 -34.59 -56.13 6.60
C ILE A 7 -34.71 -57.54 7.22
N SER A 8 -34.77 -58.59 6.40
CA SER A 8 -34.95 -59.98 6.83
C SER A 8 -33.69 -60.61 7.45
N LYS A 9 -32.53 -59.94 7.37
CA LYS A 9 -31.24 -60.40 7.94
C LYS A 9 -30.88 -59.67 9.24
N ILE A 10 -31.78 -58.83 9.76
CA ILE A 10 -31.56 -58.07 10.99
C ILE A 10 -32.15 -58.89 12.14
N HIS A 11 -31.30 -59.43 13.00
CA HIS A 11 -31.71 -60.18 14.18
C HIS A 11 -32.01 -59.23 15.35
N ASN A 12 -33.04 -59.54 16.15
CA ASN A 12 -33.38 -58.82 17.39
C ASN A 12 -32.38 -59.09 18.54
N ALA A 13 -31.27 -59.77 18.25
CA ALA A 13 -30.16 -60.00 19.15
C ALA A 13 -28.89 -59.52 18.45
N PHE A 14 -28.21 -58.55 19.06
CA PHE A 14 -26.95 -58.01 18.56
C PHE A 14 -25.90 -58.02 19.67
N HIS A 15 -24.64 -58.18 19.27
CA HIS A 15 -23.52 -58.26 20.20
C HIS A 15 -23.24 -56.86 20.78
N VAL A 16 -23.40 -56.71 22.10
CA VAL A 16 -23.31 -55.41 22.79
C VAL A 16 -21.96 -54.71 22.56
N GLN A 17 -20.87 -55.46 22.39
CA GLN A 17 -19.54 -54.89 22.12
C GLN A 17 -19.40 -54.22 20.74
N LEU A 18 -20.33 -54.46 19.80
CA LEU A 18 -20.32 -53.81 18.48
C LEU A 18 -21.03 -52.45 18.50
N LEU A 19 -21.72 -52.12 19.60
CA LEU A 19 -22.29 -50.79 19.78
C LEU A 19 -21.18 -49.78 20.02
N LYS A 20 -21.23 -48.68 19.28
CA LYS A 20 -20.44 -47.50 19.61
C LYS A 20 -21.12 -46.78 20.78
N PRO A 21 -20.37 -46.24 21.77
CA PRO A 21 -20.94 -45.41 22.82
C PRO A 21 -21.81 -44.30 22.22
N TYR A 22 -23.04 -44.17 22.70
CA TYR A 22 -23.96 -43.11 22.26
C TYR A 22 -23.38 -41.75 22.64
N ARG A 23 -23.16 -40.91 21.64
CA ARG A 23 -22.80 -39.51 21.82
C ARG A 23 -24.01 -38.69 21.47
N ASP A 24 -24.58 -38.02 22.46
CA ASP A 24 -25.75 -37.18 22.26
C ASP A 24 -25.41 -36.08 21.24
N PRO A 25 -26.14 -35.99 20.11
CA PRO A 25 -25.81 -35.03 19.07
C PRO A 25 -25.91 -33.59 19.57
N ASN A 26 -26.74 -33.30 20.59
CA ASN A 26 -26.87 -31.97 21.18
C ASN A 26 -25.66 -31.57 22.06
N THR A 27 -24.87 -32.53 22.55
CA THR A 27 -23.60 -32.33 23.25
C THR A 27 -22.39 -32.41 22.32
N VAL A 28 -22.53 -33.01 21.13
CA VAL A 28 -21.46 -33.17 20.12
C VAL A 28 -21.22 -31.90 19.29
N PHE A 29 -22.16 -30.95 19.25
CA PHE A 29 -21.90 -29.63 18.66
C PHE A 29 -20.90 -28.78 19.45
N THR A 30 -20.37 -29.26 20.58
CA THR A 30 -19.24 -28.62 21.28
C THR A 30 -17.98 -28.47 20.42
N ARG A 31 -17.83 -29.25 19.34
CA ARG A 31 -16.73 -29.13 18.38
C ARG A 31 -17.09 -28.41 17.07
N ARG A 32 -18.29 -27.83 16.97
CA ARG A 32 -18.50 -26.78 15.98
C ARG A 32 -17.90 -25.53 16.59
N GLN A 33 -16.81 -25.04 16.00
CA GLN A 33 -16.43 -23.66 16.28
C GLN A 33 -17.69 -22.83 16.04
N PRO A 34 -18.14 -22.01 17.01
CA PRO A 34 -19.24 -21.09 16.74
C PRO A 34 -18.89 -20.36 15.44
N PRO A 35 -19.89 -20.13 14.56
CA PRO A 35 -19.62 -19.41 13.33
C PRO A 35 -18.85 -18.13 13.68
N PRO A 36 -17.83 -17.78 12.88
CA PRO A 36 -17.07 -16.57 13.15
C PRO A 36 -18.04 -15.40 13.30
N PRO A 37 -17.76 -14.45 14.21
CA PRO A 37 -18.60 -13.27 14.34
C PRO A 37 -18.75 -12.61 12.96
N PRO A 38 -19.93 -12.03 12.65
CA PRO A 38 -20.12 -11.35 11.38
C PRO A 38 -19.06 -10.27 11.20
N PRO A 39 -18.62 -10.02 9.95
CA PRO A 39 -17.63 -8.98 9.69
C PRO A 39 -18.16 -7.61 10.14
N PRO A 40 -17.26 -6.68 10.48
CA PRO A 40 -17.66 -5.33 10.86
C PRO A 40 -18.43 -4.65 9.72
N PRO A 41 -19.48 -3.86 10.03
CA PRO A 41 -20.17 -3.08 9.01
C PRO A 41 -19.23 -2.02 8.41
N PRO A 42 -19.43 -1.63 7.13
CA PRO A 42 -18.68 -0.54 6.52
C PRO A 42 -19.01 0.79 7.21
N VAL A 43 -18.01 1.65 7.29
CA VAL A 43 -18.15 3.03 7.77
C VAL A 43 -18.49 3.91 6.58
N LEU A 44 -19.54 4.73 6.67
CA LEU A 44 -19.85 5.68 5.61
C LEU A 44 -18.97 6.93 5.77
N VAL A 45 -18.12 7.18 4.79
CA VAL A 45 -17.27 8.37 4.71
C VAL A 45 -17.61 9.08 3.41
N HIS A 46 -18.13 10.31 3.49
CA HIS A 46 -18.69 11.03 2.34
C HIS A 46 -19.76 10.24 1.56
N ASP A 47 -20.66 9.55 2.28
CA ASP A 47 -21.72 8.68 1.72
C ASP A 47 -21.22 7.44 0.95
N GLU A 48 -19.91 7.18 0.94
CA GLU A 48 -19.31 5.99 0.36
C GLU A 48 -18.89 4.98 1.45
N PRO A 49 -19.06 3.66 1.24
CA PRO A 49 -18.69 2.65 2.21
C PRO A 49 -17.17 2.42 2.25
N GLU A 50 -16.54 2.73 3.38
CA GLU A 50 -15.15 2.41 3.70
C GLU A 50 -15.06 1.19 4.62
N TYR A 51 -14.05 0.34 4.39
CA TYR A 51 -13.82 -0.89 5.14
C TYR A 51 -12.50 -0.81 5.91
N GLU A 52 -12.46 -1.40 7.11
CA GLU A 52 -11.24 -1.37 7.93
C GLU A 52 -10.19 -2.36 7.40
N VAL A 53 -9.01 -1.83 7.09
CA VAL A 53 -7.84 -2.62 6.66
C VAL A 53 -7.14 -3.23 7.86
N GLU A 54 -6.96 -4.56 7.84
CA GLU A 54 -6.15 -5.28 8.83
C GLU A 54 -4.65 -5.17 8.49
N SER A 55 -4.28 -5.53 7.25
CA SER A 55 -2.88 -5.51 6.81
C SER A 55 -2.72 -5.50 5.28
N VAL A 56 -1.55 -5.10 4.80
CA VAL A 56 -1.15 -5.24 3.39
C VAL A 56 -0.34 -6.53 3.25
N LEU A 57 -0.76 -7.41 2.33
CA LEU A 57 -0.15 -8.72 2.13
C LEU A 57 0.86 -8.73 0.99
N ALA A 58 0.54 -8.03 -0.10
CA ALA A 58 1.37 -7.98 -1.30
C ALA A 58 1.18 -6.66 -2.04
N HIS A 59 2.10 -6.34 -2.94
CA HIS A 59 1.96 -5.24 -3.88
C HIS A 59 2.31 -5.74 -5.29
N ARG A 60 1.66 -5.18 -6.32
CA ARG A 60 2.00 -5.45 -7.71
C ARG A 60 1.95 -4.18 -8.53
N ARG A 61 2.84 -4.08 -9.51
CA ARG A 61 2.84 -2.98 -10.48
C ARG A 61 2.18 -3.43 -11.78
N ARG A 62 1.22 -2.67 -12.25
CA ARG A 62 0.56 -2.88 -13.55
C ARG A 62 1.37 -2.24 -14.68
N ARG A 63 1.11 -2.67 -15.92
CA ARG A 63 1.79 -2.16 -17.12
C ARG A 63 1.57 -0.67 -17.35
N ASN A 64 0.43 -0.13 -16.91
CA ASN A 64 0.10 1.29 -16.97
C ASN A 64 0.83 2.14 -15.90
N GLY A 65 1.69 1.52 -15.07
CA GLY A 65 2.45 2.20 -14.03
C GLY A 65 1.77 2.27 -12.67
N THR A 66 0.49 1.89 -12.56
CA THR A 66 -0.27 1.91 -11.31
C THR A 66 0.18 0.78 -10.37
N VAL A 67 0.21 1.07 -9.07
CA VAL A 67 0.48 0.09 -8.00
C VAL A 67 -0.84 -0.34 -7.37
N GLU A 68 -1.04 -1.65 -7.28
CA GLU A 68 -2.14 -2.26 -6.55
C GLU A 68 -1.60 -3.01 -5.34
N LEU A 69 -2.32 -2.94 -4.23
CA LEU A 69 -2.02 -3.58 -2.96
C LEU A 69 -3.05 -4.68 -2.70
N LEU A 70 -2.59 -5.85 -2.26
CA LEU A 70 -3.46 -6.92 -1.79
C LEU A 70 -3.82 -6.67 -0.32
N ILE A 71 -5.09 -6.42 -0.07
CA ILE A 71 -5.61 -6.00 1.24
C ILE A 71 -6.19 -7.19 2.00
N ARG A 72 -5.78 -7.31 3.26
CA ARG A 72 -6.45 -8.14 4.26
C ARG A 72 -7.49 -7.28 4.98
N TRP A 73 -8.76 -7.63 4.85
CA TRP A 73 -9.87 -6.93 5.50
C TRP A 73 -10.10 -7.45 6.91
N LYS A 74 -10.31 -6.55 7.87
CA LYS A 74 -10.48 -6.91 9.28
C LYS A 74 -11.82 -7.59 9.50
N GLY A 75 -11.80 -8.80 10.07
CA GLY A 75 -13.01 -9.56 10.37
C GLY A 75 -13.62 -10.30 9.16
N TYR A 76 -12.99 -10.23 7.99
CA TYR A 76 -13.38 -11.00 6.81
C TYR A 76 -12.48 -12.22 6.63
N ASP A 77 -12.94 -13.21 5.88
CA ASP A 77 -12.13 -14.40 5.56
C ASP A 77 -10.99 -14.05 4.60
N PRO A 78 -9.84 -14.76 4.62
CA PRO A 78 -8.78 -14.57 3.64
C PRO A 78 -9.23 -14.75 2.18
N SER A 79 -10.34 -15.45 1.93
CA SER A 79 -10.95 -15.53 0.60
C SER A 79 -11.42 -14.19 0.05
N GLU A 80 -11.75 -13.23 0.93
CA GLU A 80 -12.28 -11.91 0.59
C GLU A 80 -11.17 -10.88 0.31
N ASN A 81 -9.90 -11.28 0.29
CA ASN A 81 -8.80 -10.37 0.03
C ASN A 81 -8.87 -9.83 -1.41
N THR A 82 -8.78 -8.49 -1.56
CA THR A 82 -8.91 -7.83 -2.86
C THR A 82 -7.70 -6.97 -3.20
N TRP A 83 -7.47 -6.76 -4.49
CA TRP A 83 -6.45 -5.85 -5.01
C TRP A 83 -7.05 -4.45 -5.13
N VAL A 84 -6.53 -3.52 -4.34
CA VAL A 84 -6.99 -2.13 -4.25
C VAL A 84 -5.86 -1.22 -4.75
N PRO A 85 -6.12 -0.20 -5.58
CA PRO A 85 -5.09 0.74 -6.01
C PRO A 85 -4.55 1.54 -4.82
N GLU A 86 -3.25 1.85 -4.84
CA GLU A 86 -2.60 2.61 -3.77
C GLU A 86 -3.27 3.98 -3.50
N SER A 87 -3.89 4.58 -4.52
CA SER A 87 -4.62 5.86 -4.40
C SER A 87 -5.85 5.80 -3.50
N GLU A 88 -6.48 4.65 -3.35
CA GLU A 88 -7.68 4.46 -2.50
C GLU A 88 -7.30 4.19 -1.03
N MET A 89 -6.02 3.98 -0.74
CA MET A 89 -5.51 3.59 0.59
C MET A 89 -5.34 4.76 1.57
N GLY A 90 -5.85 5.96 1.22
CA GLY A 90 -5.53 7.24 1.89
C GLY A 90 -5.66 7.23 3.43
N ASN A 91 -6.65 6.53 3.97
CA ASN A 91 -6.89 6.45 5.42
C ASN A 91 -6.07 5.34 6.12
N ALA A 92 -5.46 4.42 5.37
CA ALA A 92 -4.76 3.23 5.89
C ALA A 92 -3.23 3.37 5.95
N CYS A 93 -2.74 4.53 6.35
CA CYS A 93 -1.30 4.83 6.48
C CYS A 93 -0.52 3.86 7.37
N ARG A 94 -1.13 3.39 8.47
CA ARG A 94 -0.45 2.51 9.45
C ARG A 94 -0.20 1.10 8.90
N PRO A 95 -1.19 0.36 8.37
CA PRO A 95 -0.96 -0.92 7.70
C PRO A 95 0.10 -0.86 6.59
N LEU A 96 0.04 0.19 5.76
CA LEU A 96 0.99 0.37 4.65
C LEU A 96 2.42 0.56 5.16
N ARG A 97 2.63 1.41 6.16
CA ARG A 97 3.95 1.63 6.78
C ARG A 97 4.55 0.35 7.33
N ASN A 98 3.74 -0.46 8.04
CA ASN A 98 4.21 -1.72 8.60
C ASN A 98 4.66 -2.71 7.52
N TYR A 99 3.96 -2.74 6.39
CA TYR A 99 4.34 -3.57 5.25
C TYR A 99 5.63 -3.08 4.60
N LEU A 100 5.78 -1.77 4.37
CA LEU A 100 7.00 -1.19 3.79
C LEU A 100 8.24 -1.45 4.65
N VAL A 101 8.12 -1.34 5.98
CA VAL A 101 9.23 -1.65 6.90
C VAL A 101 9.65 -3.13 6.79
N LYS A 102 8.70 -4.05 6.63
CA LYS A 102 9.00 -5.48 6.45
C LYS A 102 9.61 -5.82 5.09
N GLN A 103 9.35 -5.00 4.07
CA GLN A 103 9.87 -5.17 2.72
C GLN A 103 11.22 -4.47 2.52
N ALA A 104 11.66 -3.62 3.47
CA ALA A 104 12.96 -3.00 3.41
C ALA A 104 14.05 -4.08 3.53
N PRO A 105 15.05 -4.12 2.63
CA PRO A 105 16.21 -4.99 2.80
C PRO A 105 16.93 -4.63 4.10
N ASP A 106 17.47 -5.63 4.82
CA ASP A 106 18.12 -5.49 6.13
C ASP A 106 19.34 -4.53 6.14
N ASP A 107 19.86 -4.15 4.97
CA ASP A 107 20.89 -3.14 4.80
C ASP A 107 20.31 -1.93 4.05
N PRO A 108 20.00 -0.80 4.73
CA PRO A 108 19.57 0.40 4.05
C PRO A 108 20.79 1.02 3.37
N THR A 109 21.08 0.62 2.13
CA THR A 109 22.00 1.37 1.28
C THR A 109 21.58 2.85 1.35
N PRO A 110 22.45 3.78 1.79
CA PRO A 110 22.07 5.17 1.93
C PRO A 110 21.56 5.69 0.58
N PRO A 111 20.50 6.52 0.55
CA PRO A 111 19.99 7.06 -0.70
C PRO A 111 21.14 7.75 -1.45
N PRO A 112 21.21 7.64 -2.79
CA PRO A 112 22.18 8.41 -3.56
C PRO A 112 22.01 9.89 -3.20
N PRO A 113 23.10 10.66 -3.09
CA PRO A 113 22.98 12.09 -2.84
C PRO A 113 22.05 12.73 -3.88
N PRO A 114 21.25 13.74 -3.51
CA PRO A 114 20.40 14.42 -4.47
C PRO A 114 21.23 14.83 -5.69
N PRO A 115 20.67 14.79 -6.92
CA PRO A 115 21.37 15.33 -8.07
C PRO A 115 21.84 16.74 -7.71
N ALA A 116 23.12 17.02 -7.95
CA ALA A 116 23.71 18.32 -7.62
C ALA A 116 22.75 19.42 -8.09
N PRO A 117 22.50 20.47 -7.27
CA PRO A 117 21.68 21.58 -7.73
C PRO A 117 22.20 22.03 -9.10
N PRO A 118 21.32 22.39 -10.05
CA PRO A 118 21.79 22.92 -11.32
C PRO A 118 22.80 24.04 -11.01
N PRO A 119 23.91 24.14 -11.77
CA PRO A 119 24.87 25.21 -11.54
C PRO A 119 24.08 26.53 -11.49
N PRO A 120 24.46 27.47 -10.59
CA PRO A 120 23.75 28.73 -10.48
C PRO A 120 23.59 29.28 -11.89
N ARG A 121 22.34 29.50 -12.32
CA ARG A 121 22.04 30.12 -13.61
C ARG A 121 22.90 31.38 -13.61
N ARG A 122 23.94 31.42 -14.46
CA ARG A 122 24.91 32.52 -14.51
C ARG A 122 24.13 33.79 -14.30
N ALA A 123 24.40 34.49 -13.20
CA ALA A 123 23.67 35.70 -12.86
C ALA A 123 23.70 36.57 -14.11
N GLN A 124 22.54 36.80 -14.72
CA GLN A 124 22.44 37.90 -15.66
C GLN A 124 22.65 39.15 -14.80
N PRO A 125 23.67 39.97 -15.06
CA PRO A 125 23.79 41.23 -14.34
C PRO A 125 22.53 42.04 -14.66
N TRP A 126 21.66 42.23 -13.68
CA TRP A 126 20.62 43.24 -13.79
C TRP A 126 21.30 44.60 -13.69
N GLY A 127 21.09 45.44 -14.69
CA GLY A 127 21.56 46.82 -14.70
C GLY A 127 22.52 47.08 -15.86
N GLY A 128 21.98 47.60 -16.95
CA GLY A 128 22.79 48.30 -17.93
C GLY A 128 23.46 49.50 -17.26
N GLY A 129 24.74 49.35 -16.95
CA GLY A 129 25.64 50.49 -16.77
C GLY A 129 26.26 50.81 -18.14
N PRO A 130 26.45 52.10 -18.49
CA PRO A 130 27.07 52.46 -19.75
C PRO A 130 28.48 51.88 -19.87
N SER A 131 28.78 51.39 -21.07
CA SER A 131 30.05 50.75 -21.41
C SER A 131 31.23 51.72 -21.22
N PRO A 132 32.37 51.28 -20.65
CA PRO A 132 33.52 52.13 -20.40
C PRO A 132 34.25 52.62 -21.67
N ASN A 133 33.81 52.21 -22.86
CA ASN A 133 34.43 52.65 -24.12
C ASN A 133 33.80 53.92 -24.73
N GLU A 134 32.73 54.48 -24.16
CA GLU A 134 32.18 55.75 -24.66
C GLU A 134 32.79 57.00 -23.99
N THR A 135 33.42 56.85 -22.82
CA THR A 135 34.06 57.98 -22.10
C THR A 135 35.47 58.31 -22.61
N ALA A 136 36.09 57.45 -23.42
CA ALA A 136 37.48 57.61 -23.85
C ALA A 136 37.68 58.49 -25.11
N LEU A 137 36.61 58.89 -25.81
CA LEU A 137 36.72 59.67 -27.06
C LEU A 137 36.49 61.18 -26.91
N GLN A 138 36.09 61.68 -25.73
CA GLN A 138 35.86 63.12 -25.54
C GLN A 138 37.09 63.90 -25.03
N GLN A 139 38.19 63.23 -24.65
CA GLN A 139 39.40 63.91 -24.13
C GLN A 139 40.50 64.18 -25.16
N GLN A 140 40.37 63.72 -26.41
CA GLN A 140 41.40 63.94 -27.44
C GLN A 140 41.21 65.18 -28.33
N SER A 141 40.21 66.02 -28.05
CA SER A 141 40.03 67.30 -28.75
C SER A 141 40.23 68.50 -27.81
N GLN A 142 41.47 68.71 -27.36
CA GLN A 142 41.90 70.04 -26.91
C GLN A 142 43.15 70.45 -27.71
N PRO A 143 43.11 71.53 -28.51
CA PRO A 143 44.30 72.06 -29.16
C PRO A 143 45.22 72.77 -28.14
N LEU A 144 46.53 72.58 -28.36
CA LEU A 144 47.66 73.15 -27.61
C LEU A 144 47.42 74.60 -27.15
N ARG A 145 47.33 74.81 -25.83
CA ARG A 145 47.57 76.13 -25.24
C ARG A 145 49.07 76.27 -25.03
N GLN A 146 49.69 77.15 -25.81
CA GLN A 146 51.08 77.54 -25.66
C GLN A 146 51.33 78.19 -24.28
N SER A 147 52.52 77.99 -23.74
CA SER A 147 53.17 78.83 -22.72
C SER A 147 54.66 78.90 -23.05
N PRO A 148 55.41 79.91 -22.59
CA PRO A 148 55.00 81.11 -21.84
C PRO A 148 54.94 82.39 -22.69
#